data_AF-A0A1V2A4E5-F1
#
_entry.id   AF-A0A1V2A4E5-F1
#
_cell.length_a   1.000
_cell.length_b   1.000
_cell.length_c   1.000
_cell.angle_alpha   90.00
_cell.angle_beta   90.00
_cell.angle_gamma   90.00
#
_symmetry.space_group_name_H-M   'P 1'
#
loop_
_entity.id
_entity.type
_entity.pdbx_description
1 polymer ?
#
loop_
_entity_poly.entity_id
_entity_poly.type
_entity_poly.pdbx_seq_one_letter_code
_entity_poly.pdbx_strand_id
1 'polypeptide(L)'
;MIELRDLVKNRKSEVRYCESLSNGQSLHVYFWREKQSVSSRVVYVWNAGIIITDSRKKANRWKNHNPKGNKQISSGKGGLEGLKKALDIILQFRYRLKPNEYLFVGFDDEKRREAYRWLERHGFMEFHKNGKFLAYGTFNPLYWDWRESDV
;
A
#
# COMPACT_ATOMS: atom_id res chain seq x y z
N MET A 1 -5.50 16.11 -11.07
CA MET A 1 -4.51 15.45 -10.17
C MET A 1 -4.83 15.89 -8.75
N ILE A 2 -4.87 14.94 -7.80
CA ILE A 2 -4.98 15.30 -6.37
C ILE A 2 -3.57 15.71 -5.93
N GLU A 3 -3.41 16.91 -5.37
CA GLU A 3 -2.13 17.31 -4.78
C GLU A 3 -1.94 16.61 -3.43
N LEU A 4 -1.25 15.46 -3.46
CA LEU A 4 -0.99 14.69 -2.26
C LEU A 4 0.22 15.26 -1.49
N ARG A 5 -0.04 15.82 -0.31
CA ARG A 5 1.01 16.31 0.59
C ARG A 5 1.60 15.19 1.43
N ASP A 6 2.88 14.86 1.22
CA ASP A 6 3.59 13.90 2.06
C ASP A 6 3.79 14.46 3.48
N LEU A 7 3.21 13.77 4.46
CA LEU A 7 3.25 14.13 5.87
C LEU A 7 4.60 13.83 6.55
N VAL A 8 5.51 13.11 5.87
CA VAL A 8 6.83 12.73 6.39
C VAL A 8 7.96 12.98 5.39
N LYS A 9 7.92 14.12 4.68
CA LYS A 9 8.85 14.51 3.60
C LYS A 9 10.35 14.29 3.84
N ASN A 10 10.81 14.26 5.10
CA ASN A 10 12.22 14.07 5.45
C ASN A 10 12.64 12.59 5.52
N ARG A 11 11.69 11.64 5.44
CA ARG A 11 11.98 10.20 5.52
C ARG A 11 12.10 9.61 4.12
N LYS A 12 13.27 9.07 3.78
CA LYS A 12 13.55 8.52 2.44
C LYS A 12 12.88 7.17 2.16
N SER A 13 12.52 6.43 3.21
CA SER A 13 11.93 5.08 3.14
C SER A 13 10.48 5.05 3.61
N GLU A 14 9.83 6.21 3.73
CA GLU A 14 8.48 6.30 4.22
C GLU A 14 7.76 7.49 3.60
N VAL A 15 6.50 7.29 3.19
CA VAL A 15 5.61 8.33 2.69
C VAL A 15 4.26 8.15 3.37
N ARG A 16 3.63 9.25 3.79
CA ARG A 16 2.33 9.21 4.47
C ARG A 16 1.39 10.24 3.88
N TYR A 17 0.18 9.80 3.55
CA TYR A 17 -0.90 10.69 3.10
C TYR A 17 -2.09 10.61 4.05
N CYS A 18 -2.84 11.70 4.11
CA CYS A 18 -4.06 11.81 4.90
C CYS A 18 -5.10 12.61 4.11
N GLU A 19 -6.23 12.00 3.83
CA GLU A 19 -7.34 12.61 3.10
C GLU A 19 -8.59 12.60 3.98
N SER A 20 -9.29 13.73 4.05
CA SER A 20 -10.58 13.81 4.74
C SER A 20 -11.66 13.07 3.93
N LEU A 21 -12.56 12.39 4.63
CA LEU A 21 -13.74 11.73 4.07
C LEU A 21 -15.00 12.57 4.35
N SER A 22 -16.04 12.38 3.54
CA SER A 22 -17.32 13.10 3.66
C SER A 22 -18.01 12.94 5.03
N ASN A 23 -17.74 11.82 5.73
CA ASN A 23 -18.30 11.51 7.03
C ASN A 23 -17.50 12.07 8.22
N GLY A 24 -16.55 12.98 7.98
CA GLY A 24 -15.71 13.59 9.01
C GLY A 24 -14.56 12.71 9.50
N GLN A 25 -14.42 11.48 8.99
CA GLN A 25 -13.25 10.64 9.26
C GLN A 25 -12.11 10.96 8.29
N SER A 26 -10.94 10.36 8.52
CA SER A 26 -9.76 10.53 7.68
C SER A 26 -9.25 9.18 7.20
N LEU A 27 -8.97 9.12 5.90
CA LEU A 27 -8.22 8.05 5.25
C LEU A 27 -6.73 8.32 5.44
N HIS A 28 -6.01 7.35 6.01
CA HIS A 28 -4.57 7.38 6.11
C HIS A 28 -3.97 6.27 5.23
N VAL A 29 -3.05 6.67 4.34
CA VAL A 29 -2.31 5.75 3.48
C VAL A 29 -0.83 5.87 3.80
N TYR A 30 -0.23 4.73 4.14
CA TYR A 30 1.16 4.60 4.55
C TYR A 30 1.92 3.81 3.49
N PHE A 31 3.06 4.34 3.07
CA PHE A 31 4.03 3.62 2.26
C PHE A 31 5.33 3.51 3.04
N TRP A 32 5.93 2.33 3.09
CA TRP A 32 7.26 2.15 3.68
C TRP A 32 8.09 1.16 2.88
N ARG A 33 9.38 1.47 2.73
CA ARG A 33 10.30 0.71 1.91
C ARG A 33 11.13 -0.24 2.74
N GLU A 34 11.18 -1.50 2.32
CA GLU A 34 11.98 -2.55 2.93
C GLU A 34 12.80 -3.28 1.84
N LYS A 35 13.87 -3.96 2.27
CA LYS A 35 14.60 -4.89 1.41
C LYS A 35 13.97 -6.26 1.54
N GLN A 36 13.66 -6.91 0.42
CA GLN A 36 13.21 -8.29 0.40
C GLN A 36 14.14 -9.13 -0.48
N SER A 37 14.44 -10.34 -0.02
CA SER A 37 15.16 -11.33 -0.82
C SER A 37 14.16 -12.12 -1.65
N VAL A 38 14.27 -12.02 -2.98
CA VAL A 38 13.49 -12.80 -3.95
C VAL A 38 14.48 -13.55 -4.83
N SER A 39 14.41 -14.89 -4.81
CA SER A 39 15.23 -15.79 -5.64
C SER A 39 16.70 -15.36 -5.76
N SER A 40 17.38 -15.20 -4.62
CA SER A 40 18.79 -14.77 -4.47
C SER A 40 19.15 -13.32 -4.80
N ARG A 41 18.18 -12.49 -5.25
CA ARG A 41 18.38 -11.04 -5.45
C ARG A 41 17.72 -10.23 -4.33
N VAL A 42 18.37 -9.15 -3.91
CA VAL A 42 17.79 -8.17 -2.97
C VAL A 42 17.04 -7.12 -3.77
N VAL A 43 15.73 -7.07 -3.61
CA VAL A 43 14.85 -6.07 -4.22
C VAL A 43 14.36 -5.08 -3.16
N TYR A 44 14.05 -3.86 -3.59
CA TYR A 44 13.37 -2.89 -2.75
C TYR A 44 11.87 -2.98 -2.95
N VAL A 45 11.15 -3.17 -1.87
CA VAL A 45 9.68 -3.29 -1.87
C VAL A 45 9.11 -2.16 -1.03
N TRP A 46 8.27 -1.35 -1.65
CA TRP A 46 7.37 -0.44 -0.97
C TRP A 46 6.12 -1.20 -0.57
N ASN A 47 5.78 -1.20 0.71
CA ASN A 47 4.54 -1.76 1.21
C ASN A 47 3.53 -0.63 1.42
N ALA A 48 2.28 -0.88 1.04
CA ALA A 48 1.15 0.02 1.27
C ALA A 48 0.27 -0.50 2.41
N GLY A 49 -0.12 0.40 3.31
CA GLY A 49 -1.06 0.13 4.40
C GLY A 49 -2.12 1.22 4.45
N ILE A 50 -3.38 0.80 4.62
CA ILE A 50 -4.54 1.71 4.61
C ILE A 50 -5.33 1.56 5.90
N ILE A 51 -5.71 2.69 6.51
CA ILE A 51 -6.64 2.73 7.63
C ILE A 51 -7.53 3.96 7.54
N ILE A 52 -8.82 3.78 7.83
CA ILE A 52 -9.77 4.87 8.02
C ILE A 52 -10.03 5.02 9.52
N THR A 53 -9.82 6.21 10.05
CA THR A 53 -10.03 6.50 11.47
C THR A 53 -10.39 7.97 11.70
N ASP A 54 -10.80 8.30 12.90
CA ASP A 54 -11.18 9.67 13.30
C ASP A 54 -9.98 10.55 13.68
N SER A 55 -8.78 9.97 13.83
CA SER A 55 -7.62 10.71 14.34
C SER A 55 -6.27 10.15 13.89
N ARG A 56 -5.37 11.07 13.52
CA ARG A 56 -3.98 10.75 13.14
C ARG A 56 -3.21 10.02 14.25
N LYS A 57 -3.52 10.28 15.52
CA LYS A 57 -2.92 9.60 16.68
C LYS A 57 -3.22 8.09 16.67
N LYS A 58 -4.47 7.70 16.36
CA LYS A 58 -4.87 6.29 16.22
C LYS A 58 -4.21 5.65 15.01
N ALA A 59 -4.20 6.34 13.87
CA ALA A 59 -3.57 5.85 12.65
C ALA A 59 -2.05 5.59 12.84
N ASN A 60 -1.33 6.52 13.47
CA ASN A 60 0.09 6.33 13.78
C ASN A 60 0.32 5.21 14.79
N ARG A 61 -0.56 5.04 15.77
CA ARG A 61 -0.50 3.91 16.70
C ARG A 61 -0.66 2.58 15.96
N TRP A 62 -1.64 2.48 15.05
CA TRP A 62 -1.83 1.31 14.19
C TRP A 62 -0.59 1.00 13.36
N LYS A 63 0.09 2.01 12.78
CA LYS A 63 1.31 1.79 11.99
C LYS A 63 2.53 1.41 12.83
N ASN A 64 2.71 2.03 14.00
CA ASN A 64 3.94 1.91 14.80
C ASN A 64 3.89 0.81 15.88
N HIS A 65 2.71 0.45 16.39
CA HIS A 65 2.56 -0.56 17.44
C HIS A 65 2.02 -1.86 16.85
N ASN A 66 2.88 -2.89 16.85
CA ASN A 66 2.50 -4.29 16.67
C ASN A 66 2.88 -5.16 17.90
N PRO A 67 2.55 -4.78 19.16
CA PRO A 67 2.78 -5.68 20.27
C PRO A 67 1.64 -6.72 20.29
N LYS A 68 1.91 -7.93 19.82
CA LYS A 68 1.10 -9.13 20.10
C LYS A 68 -0.31 -9.17 19.48
N GLY A 69 -0.37 -9.23 18.14
CA GLY A 69 -1.46 -9.92 17.42
C GLY A 69 -2.82 -9.22 17.31
N ASN A 70 -3.19 -8.31 18.20
CA ASN A 70 -4.46 -7.58 18.12
C ASN A 70 -4.31 -6.31 17.30
N LYS A 71 -4.24 -6.46 15.97
CA LYS A 71 -4.31 -5.34 15.04
C LYS A 71 -5.66 -4.63 15.24
N GLN A 72 -5.61 -3.31 15.44
CA GLN A 72 -6.84 -2.51 15.55
C GLN A 72 -7.72 -2.77 14.32
N ILE A 73 -8.91 -3.34 14.56
CA ILE A 73 -9.94 -3.54 13.54
C ILE A 73 -10.27 -2.15 12.97
N SER A 74 -10.28 -2.04 11.65
CA SER A 74 -10.69 -0.80 10.97
C SER A 74 -12.10 -0.44 11.40
N SER A 75 -12.24 0.56 12.28
CA SER A 75 -13.52 1.04 12.81
C SER A 75 -14.13 2.17 11.95
N GLY A 76 -13.45 2.56 10.87
CA GLY A 76 -13.90 3.59 9.95
C GLY A 76 -15.16 3.22 9.18
N LYS A 77 -16.14 4.11 9.18
CA LYS A 77 -17.26 4.19 8.22
C LYS A 77 -16.74 4.94 6.97
N GLY A 78 -17.39 4.78 5.82
CA GLY A 78 -16.94 5.42 4.56
C GLY A 78 -16.12 4.50 3.63
N GLY A 79 -16.42 3.20 3.66
CA GLY A 79 -15.67 2.15 2.94
C GLY A 79 -15.46 2.44 1.46
N LEU A 80 -16.50 2.76 0.69
CA LEU A 80 -16.36 2.95 -0.76
C LEU A 80 -15.58 4.24 -1.12
N GLU A 81 -15.88 5.36 -0.45
CA GLU A 81 -15.16 6.63 -0.65
C GLU A 81 -13.69 6.47 -0.29
N GLY A 82 -13.40 5.86 0.86
CA GLY A 82 -12.05 5.59 1.32
C GLY A 82 -11.30 4.63 0.40
N LEU A 83 -11.96 3.58 -0.11
CA LEU A 83 -11.37 2.66 -1.08
C LEU A 83 -11.03 3.37 -2.40
N LYS A 84 -11.92 4.21 -2.93
CA LYS A 84 -11.68 4.97 -4.16
C LYS A 84 -10.51 5.93 -4.00
N LYS A 85 -10.49 6.72 -2.92
CA LYS A 85 -9.37 7.63 -2.63
C LYS A 85 -8.06 6.88 -2.38
N ALA A 86 -8.10 5.75 -1.68
CA ALA A 86 -6.91 4.93 -1.45
C ALA A 86 -6.35 4.36 -2.75
N LEU A 87 -7.23 3.89 -3.64
CA LEU A 87 -6.85 3.42 -4.97
C LEU A 87 -6.16 4.54 -5.75
N ASP A 88 -6.76 5.73 -5.82
CA ASP A 88 -6.17 6.88 -6.52
C ASP A 88 -4.76 7.22 -5.97
N ILE A 89 -4.59 7.21 -4.65
CA ILE A 89 -3.30 7.44 -3.99
C ILE A 89 -2.28 6.36 -4.36
N ILE A 90 -2.66 5.08 -4.32
CA ILE A 90 -1.80 3.94 -4.67
C ILE A 90 -1.37 4.03 -6.14
N LEU A 91 -2.31 4.32 -7.04
CA LEU A 91 -2.05 4.46 -8.46
C LEU A 91 -1.15 5.65 -8.78
N GLN A 92 -1.24 6.75 -8.04
CA GLN A 92 -0.27 7.84 -8.19
C GLN A 92 1.10 7.47 -7.62
N PHE A 93 1.13 6.80 -6.47
CA PHE A 93 2.39 6.40 -5.83
C PHE A 93 3.22 5.46 -6.69
N ARG A 94 2.59 4.53 -7.43
CA ARG A 94 3.33 3.57 -8.28
C ARG A 94 4.20 4.24 -9.35
N TYR A 95 3.83 5.43 -9.83
CA TYR A 95 4.63 6.20 -10.80
C TYR A 95 5.88 6.85 -10.17
N ARG A 96 5.97 6.88 -8.84
CA ARG A 96 7.16 7.35 -8.11
C ARG A 96 8.21 6.27 -7.91
N LEU A 97 7.86 5.00 -8.15
CA LEU A 97 8.77 3.87 -7.96
C LEU A 97 9.94 3.99 -8.94
N LYS A 98 11.14 3.66 -8.47
CA LYS A 98 12.33 3.57 -9.32
C LYS A 98 12.36 2.24 -10.09
N PRO A 99 13.23 2.11 -11.11
CA PRO A 99 13.51 0.81 -11.70
C PRO A 99 13.89 -0.21 -10.62
N ASN A 100 13.38 -1.44 -10.73
CA ASN A 100 13.57 -2.54 -9.77
C ASN A 100 12.98 -2.30 -8.37
N GLU A 101 12.10 -1.31 -8.19
CA GLU A 101 11.26 -1.18 -7.01
C GLU A 101 9.85 -1.72 -7.28
N TYR A 102 9.33 -2.48 -6.32
CA TYR A 102 7.96 -3.00 -6.36
C TYR A 102 7.08 -2.29 -5.34
N LEU A 103 5.79 -2.20 -5.62
CA LEU A 103 4.78 -1.74 -4.68
C LEU A 103 3.84 -2.89 -4.33
N PHE A 104 3.78 -3.27 -3.06
CA PHE A 104 2.93 -4.32 -2.54
C PHE A 104 1.79 -3.72 -1.70
N VAL A 105 0.56 -4.12 -2.02
CA VAL A 105 -0.63 -3.84 -1.22
C VAL A 105 -0.96 -5.12 -0.45
N GLY A 106 -0.48 -5.17 0.79
CA GLY A 106 -0.72 -6.29 1.70
C GLY A 106 -2.08 -6.22 2.38
N PHE A 107 -2.58 -7.37 2.80
CA PHE A 107 -3.84 -7.50 3.53
C PHE A 107 -3.63 -8.36 4.79
N ASP A 108 -4.40 -8.05 5.82
CA ASP A 108 -4.35 -8.76 7.11
C ASP A 108 -5.51 -9.74 7.30
N ASP A 109 -6.55 -9.60 6.48
CA ASP A 109 -7.79 -10.35 6.57
C ASP A 109 -8.38 -10.59 5.17
N GLU A 110 -9.21 -11.61 5.08
CA GLU A 110 -9.83 -12.10 3.86
C GLU A 110 -10.73 -11.06 3.18
N LYS A 111 -11.47 -10.28 3.97
CA LYS A 111 -12.35 -9.23 3.45
C LYS A 111 -11.56 -8.15 2.69
N ARG A 112 -10.39 -7.76 3.21
CA ARG A 112 -9.48 -6.83 2.51
C ARG A 112 -8.87 -7.46 1.27
N ARG A 113 -8.53 -8.75 1.31
CA ARG A 113 -8.03 -9.49 0.14
C ARG A 113 -9.02 -9.41 -1.02
N GLU A 114 -10.28 -9.75 -0.78
CA GLU A 114 -11.34 -9.69 -1.80
C GLU A 114 -11.57 -8.27 -2.32
N ALA A 115 -11.51 -7.26 -1.45
CA ALA A 115 -11.61 -5.86 -1.89
C ALA A 115 -10.43 -5.45 -2.80
N TYR A 116 -9.23 -5.96 -2.52
CA TYR A 116 -8.02 -5.64 -3.29
C TYR A 116 -7.89 -6.42 -4.60
N ARG A 117 -8.68 -7.47 -4.81
CA ARG A 117 -8.76 -8.17 -6.10
C ARG A 117 -9.02 -7.23 -7.28
N TRP A 118 -9.76 -6.14 -7.06
CA TRP A 118 -9.98 -5.11 -8.08
C TRP A 118 -8.71 -4.43 -8.59
N LEU A 119 -7.60 -4.49 -7.84
CA LEU A 119 -6.30 -3.96 -8.27
C LEU A 119 -5.77 -4.66 -9.52
N GLU A 120 -6.17 -5.90 -9.78
CA GLU A 120 -5.80 -6.63 -11.00
C GLU A 120 -6.18 -5.86 -12.27
N ARG A 121 -7.35 -5.19 -12.26
CA ARG A 121 -7.82 -4.35 -13.38
C ARG A 121 -6.91 -3.15 -13.66
N HIS A 122 -6.03 -2.82 -12.71
CA HIS A 122 -5.07 -1.73 -12.82
C HIS A 122 -3.64 -2.23 -13.05
N GLY A 123 -3.43 -3.50 -13.37
CA GLY A 123 -2.11 -4.08 -13.64
C GLY A 123 -1.33 -4.47 -12.39
N PHE A 124 -2.04 -4.78 -11.29
CA PHE A 124 -1.44 -5.47 -10.14
C PHE A 124 -1.54 -6.98 -10.35
N MET A 125 -0.58 -7.72 -9.81
CA MET A 125 -0.49 -9.17 -9.90
C MET A 125 -0.39 -9.77 -8.50
N GLU A 126 -0.87 -10.99 -8.33
CA GLU A 126 -0.71 -11.70 -7.06
C GLU A 126 0.76 -12.06 -6.81
N PHE A 127 1.27 -11.67 -5.65
CA PHE A 127 2.60 -12.08 -5.20
C PHE A 127 2.49 -13.17 -4.14
N HIS A 128 3.07 -14.33 -4.46
CA HIS A 128 3.09 -15.51 -3.60
C HIS A 128 4.49 -15.76 -3.08
N LYS A 129 4.61 -16.16 -1.81
CA LYS A 129 5.88 -16.60 -1.21
C LYS A 129 5.67 -17.93 -0.53
N ASN A 130 6.46 -18.93 -0.91
CA ASN A 130 6.34 -20.31 -0.40
C ASN A 130 4.91 -20.87 -0.55
N GLY A 131 4.25 -20.59 -1.68
CA GLY A 131 2.86 -21.02 -1.95
C GLY A 131 1.77 -20.25 -1.19
N LYS A 132 2.14 -19.22 -0.40
CA LYS A 132 1.19 -18.37 0.31
C LYS A 132 1.03 -17.03 -0.40
N PHE A 133 -0.22 -16.67 -0.70
CA PHE A 133 -0.55 -15.34 -1.22
C PHE A 133 -0.27 -14.26 -0.16
N LEU A 134 0.59 -13.30 -0.49
CA LEU A 134 1.02 -12.26 0.45
C LEU A 134 0.44 -10.87 0.15
N ALA A 135 0.42 -10.47 -1.12
CA ALA A 135 0.06 -9.12 -1.51
C ALA A 135 -0.24 -9.01 -3.00
N TYR A 136 -1.04 -8.01 -3.38
CA TYR A 136 -1.11 -7.56 -4.76
C TYR A 136 0.08 -6.63 -5.05
N GLY A 137 0.94 -7.01 -5.99
CA GLY A 137 2.16 -6.30 -6.36
C GLY A 137 2.03 -5.60 -7.71
N THR A 138 2.68 -4.45 -7.85
CA THR A 138 2.88 -3.77 -9.13
C THR A 138 4.27 -3.14 -9.17
N PHE A 139 4.62 -2.58 -10.32
CA PHE A 139 5.84 -1.81 -10.54
C PHE A 139 5.49 -0.49 -11.22
N ASN A 140 6.48 0.34 -11.55
CA ASN A 140 6.23 1.56 -12.30
C ASN A 140 5.84 1.24 -13.74
N PRO A 141 4.63 1.58 -14.22
CA PRO A 141 4.21 1.29 -15.58
C PRO A 141 5.08 1.96 -16.66
N LEU A 142 5.82 3.02 -16.32
CA LEU A 142 6.75 3.68 -17.26
C LEU A 142 7.99 2.83 -17.57
N TYR A 143 8.29 1.82 -16.74
CA TYR A 143 9.45 0.92 -16.91
C TYR A 143 9.01 -0.49 -17.32
N TRP A 144 7.83 -0.63 -17.93
CA TRP A 144 7.16 -1.92 -18.19
C TRP A 144 7.88 -2.86 -19.18
N ASP A 145 8.89 -2.39 -19.91
CA ASP A 145 9.61 -3.16 -20.92
C ASP A 145 10.63 -4.19 -20.39
N TRP A 146 10.56 -4.62 -19.13
CA TRP A 146 11.34 -5.78 -18.65
C TRP A 146 10.66 -7.11 -19.03
N ARG A 147 10.33 -7.28 -20.32
CA ARG A 147 9.91 -8.57 -20.89
C ARG A 147 11.14 -9.48 -21.03
N GLU A 148 11.04 -10.67 -20.45
CA GLU A 148 11.69 -11.91 -20.91
C GLU A 148 13.23 -11.96 -20.95
N SER A 149 13.92 -11.72 -19.85
CA SER A 149 15.35 -12.08 -19.79
C SER A 149 15.84 -12.65 -18.46
N ASP A 150 15.00 -13.39 -17.73
CA ASP A 150 15.44 -14.19 -16.56
C ASP A 150 14.42 -15.31 -16.24
N VAL A 151 14.13 -16.20 -17.21
CA VAL A 151 13.64 -17.56 -16.94
C VAL A 151 14.73 -18.53 -17.33
#